data_AF-A0A137QUR2-F1
#
_entry.id   AF-A0A137QUR2-F1
#
_cell.length_a   1.000
_cell.length_b   1.000
_cell.length_c   1.000
_cell.angle_alpha   90.00
_cell.angle_beta   90.00
_cell.angle_gamma   90.00
#
_symmetry.space_group_name_H-M   'P 1'
#
loop_
_entity.id
_entity.type
_entity.pdbx_description
1 polymer ?
#
loop_
_entity_poly.entity_id
_entity_poly.type
_entity_poly.pdbx_seq_one_letter_code
_entity_poly.pdbx_strand_id
1 'polypeptide(L)'
;MSSSPTEVSGGGVFQDVHIFSQNVNCNYAHVDYVLENLKDSVDVLFFQEPPWRTIRQTVSIALVESDIVMGAPRYPDWLYMVRPPTDECNPCVIAYVHRCLAHLCPSMQWDIIDHWDIFVLSLFTPKGAVNFLNIYSDNAHTAINLLSQEVNMLPAFIYMGGDFNCHSKVWDPAHTLYPLVAQHLLEFASDVRLEWAHSSNPGLTHTLHNPDLASSVIDLVFMGPLSMLSDLPRLDLNCCGPLDHVPISTLVPISEFEIRISRMVILRKSPEESGFLIDITTGLWALNVEDLFSPDTIEVATSAVAEVFSLAWNAHAKEVVITACSKS
;
A
#
# COMPACT_ATOMS: atom_id res chain seq x y z
N MET A 1 51.22 2.58 -28.24
CA MET A 1 50.69 2.08 -26.96
C MET A 1 49.97 3.23 -26.31
N SER A 2 48.65 3.25 -26.40
CA SER A 2 47.77 4.32 -25.90
C SER A 2 47.08 3.78 -24.66
N SER A 3 47.42 4.32 -23.50
CA SER A 3 46.78 4.00 -22.22
C SER A 3 45.54 4.89 -22.05
N SER A 4 44.37 4.29 -22.24
CA SER A 4 43.08 4.86 -21.86
C SER A 4 42.93 4.84 -20.33
N PRO A 5 42.34 5.87 -19.71
CA PRO A 5 42.07 5.85 -18.27
C PRO A 5 40.87 4.97 -17.99
N THR A 6 41.02 4.09 -17.00
CA THR A 6 39.98 3.23 -16.45
C THR A 6 38.94 4.10 -15.76
N GLU A 7 37.72 4.15 -16.30
CA GLU A 7 36.56 4.67 -15.57
C GLU A 7 36.34 3.80 -14.33
N VAL A 8 36.55 4.39 -13.17
CA VAL A 8 36.13 3.82 -11.89
C VAL A 8 34.62 3.96 -11.85
N SER A 9 33.92 2.89 -12.22
CA SER A 9 32.49 2.73 -11.97
C SER A 9 32.27 2.79 -10.46
N GLY A 10 31.74 3.91 -9.97
CA GLY A 10 31.26 4.03 -8.61
C GLY A 10 30.02 3.15 -8.46
N GLY A 11 30.23 1.92 -7.99
CA GLY A 11 29.15 1.00 -7.63
C GLY A 11 28.35 1.60 -6.49
N GLY A 12 27.19 2.18 -6.81
CA GLY A 12 26.14 2.43 -5.82
C GLY A 12 25.70 1.09 -5.27
N VAL A 13 25.85 0.90 -3.97
CA VAL A 13 25.36 -0.30 -3.26
C VAL A 13 23.86 -0.38 -3.53
N PHE A 14 23.42 -1.42 -4.21
CA PHE A 14 22.01 -1.76 -4.34
C PHE A 14 21.44 -1.92 -2.92
N GLN A 15 20.47 -1.09 -2.57
CA GLN A 15 19.69 -1.27 -1.35
C GLN A 15 18.44 -2.06 -1.72
N ASP A 16 18.35 -3.27 -1.18
CA ASP A 16 17.14 -4.07 -1.11
C ASP A 16 16.51 -3.85 0.27
N VAL A 17 15.19 -3.93 0.35
CA VAL A 17 14.43 -3.82 1.60
C VAL A 17 13.84 -5.18 1.91
N HIS A 18 14.21 -5.75 3.05
CA HIS A 18 13.62 -6.99 3.53
C HIS A 18 12.34 -6.71 4.33
N ILE A 19 11.22 -7.21 3.83
CA ILE A 19 9.89 -7.06 4.41
C ILE A 19 9.44 -8.39 4.99
N PHE A 20 8.89 -8.35 6.20
CA PHE A 20 8.18 -9.47 6.82
C PHE A 20 6.73 -9.04 7.04
N SER A 21 5.78 -9.81 6.50
CA SER A 21 4.33 -9.55 6.62
C SER A 21 3.64 -10.69 7.35
N GLN A 22 2.79 -10.39 8.35
CA GLN A 22 2.03 -11.41 9.07
C GLN A 22 0.76 -10.84 9.72
N ASN A 23 -0.36 -11.55 9.62
CA ASN A 23 -1.49 -11.34 10.52
C ASN A 23 -1.11 -11.90 11.90
N VAL A 24 -1.00 -11.02 12.91
CA VAL A 24 -0.52 -11.40 14.24
C VAL A 24 -1.65 -11.79 15.20
N ASN A 25 -2.91 -11.81 14.73
CA ASN A 25 -4.09 -12.26 15.47
C ASN A 25 -4.15 -11.66 16.89
N CYS A 26 -3.95 -10.34 16.98
CA CYS A 26 -3.92 -9.57 18.22
C CYS A 26 -2.94 -10.10 19.29
N ASN A 27 -1.87 -10.79 18.90
CA ASN A 27 -0.94 -11.44 19.85
C ASN A 27 0.25 -10.53 20.22
N TYR A 28 0.12 -9.84 21.36
CA TYR A 28 1.15 -8.95 21.91
C TYR A 28 2.50 -9.64 22.17
N ALA A 29 2.49 -10.85 22.75
CA ALA A 29 3.72 -11.56 23.07
C ALA A 29 4.48 -12.00 21.81
N HIS A 30 3.74 -12.34 20.75
CA HIS A 30 4.33 -12.67 19.45
C HIS A 30 4.94 -11.44 18.79
N VAL A 31 4.25 -10.30 18.79
CA VAL A 31 4.79 -9.04 18.26
C VAL A 31 6.08 -8.64 18.99
N ASP A 32 6.11 -8.71 20.32
CA ASP A 32 7.32 -8.45 21.11
C ASP A 32 8.47 -9.40 20.74
N TYR A 33 8.17 -10.69 20.55
CA TYR A 33 9.15 -11.70 20.12
C TYR A 33 9.72 -11.36 18.74
N VAL A 34 8.85 -11.06 17.77
CA VAL A 34 9.27 -10.74 16.39
C VAL A 34 10.15 -9.48 16.36
N LEU A 35 9.74 -8.42 17.06
CA LEU A 35 10.49 -7.16 17.11
C LEU A 35 11.91 -7.32 17.68
N GLU A 36 12.08 -8.18 18.68
CA GLU A 36 13.40 -8.42 19.28
C GLU A 36 14.28 -9.35 18.43
N ASN A 37 13.69 -10.41 17.84
CA ASN A 37 14.45 -11.46 17.17
C ASN A 37 14.75 -11.17 15.70
N LEU A 38 13.98 -10.31 15.03
CA LEU A 38 14.14 -10.02 13.60
C LEU A 38 14.84 -8.70 13.27
N LYS A 39 15.20 -7.89 14.27
CA LYS A 39 15.83 -6.57 14.07
C LYS A 39 17.13 -6.58 13.27
N ASP A 40 17.88 -7.68 13.31
CA ASP A 40 19.16 -7.81 12.60
C ASP A 40 19.00 -8.39 11.19
N SER A 41 17.80 -8.85 10.82
CA SER A 41 17.55 -9.55 9.56
C SER A 41 16.48 -8.92 8.70
N VAL A 42 15.57 -8.10 9.25
CA VAL A 42 14.42 -7.51 8.56
C VAL A 42 14.45 -5.99 8.68
N ASP A 43 14.10 -5.29 7.60
CA ASP A 43 14.07 -3.84 7.56
C ASP A 43 12.67 -3.26 7.80
N VAL A 44 11.61 -3.97 7.39
CA VAL A 44 10.21 -3.54 7.55
C VAL A 44 9.35 -4.71 8.03
N LEU A 45 8.57 -4.47 9.08
CA LEU A 45 7.53 -5.39 9.56
C LEU A 45 6.16 -4.80 9.23
N PHE A 46 5.36 -5.56 8.49
CA PHE A 46 3.95 -5.29 8.28
C PHE A 46 3.11 -6.28 9.08
N PHE A 47 2.28 -5.76 9.98
CA PHE A 47 1.37 -6.59 10.74
C PHE A 47 -0.07 -6.25 10.43
N GLN A 48 -0.89 -7.29 10.31
CA GLN A 48 -2.34 -7.22 10.30
C GLN A 48 -2.89 -7.71 11.66
N GLU A 49 -4.07 -7.25 12.05
CA GLU A 49 -4.68 -7.45 13.37
C GLU A 49 -3.70 -7.22 14.55
N PRO A 50 -3.08 -6.04 14.65
CA PRO A 50 -2.17 -5.75 15.74
C PRO A 50 -2.87 -5.74 17.11
N PRO A 51 -2.16 -6.13 18.17
CA PRO A 51 -2.66 -6.04 19.54
C PRO A 51 -2.73 -4.59 20.03
N TRP A 52 -3.89 -4.20 20.56
CA TRP A 52 -4.10 -2.90 21.19
C TRP A 52 -4.13 -3.03 22.71
N ARG A 53 -3.20 -2.37 23.41
CA ARG A 53 -3.20 -2.28 24.88
C ARG A 53 -2.95 -0.84 25.32
N THR A 54 -3.44 -0.51 26.50
CA THR A 54 -3.09 0.75 27.16
C THR A 54 -1.61 0.73 27.51
N ILE A 55 -0.81 1.59 26.90
CA ILE A 55 0.64 1.67 27.14
C ILE A 55 0.96 2.66 28.27
N ARG A 56 0.18 3.72 28.43
CA ARG A 56 0.34 4.70 29.53
C ARG A 56 -1.01 5.30 29.94
N GLN A 57 -1.22 5.41 31.25
CA GLN A 57 -2.19 6.37 31.80
C GLN A 57 -1.46 7.69 32.01
N THR A 58 -1.94 8.74 31.35
CA THR A 58 -1.40 10.08 31.58
C THR A 58 -2.34 10.79 32.55
N VAL A 59 -1.85 11.08 33.76
CA VAL A 59 -2.63 11.83 34.74
C VAL A 59 -2.55 13.31 34.37
N SER A 60 -3.59 13.82 33.71
CA SER A 60 -3.72 15.26 33.48
C SER A 60 -4.20 15.94 34.77
N ILE A 61 -3.51 16.98 35.22
CA ILE A 61 -3.87 17.76 36.41
C ILE A 61 -5.13 18.63 36.17
N ALA A 62 -5.58 18.75 34.92
CA ALA A 62 -6.63 19.69 34.52
C ALA A 62 -8.02 19.06 34.24
N LEU A 63 -8.12 17.74 34.07
CA LEU A 63 -9.38 17.03 33.78
C LEU A 63 -9.48 15.77 34.64
N VAL A 64 -10.67 15.53 35.21
CA VAL A 64 -10.96 14.39 36.10
C VAL A 64 -11.03 13.06 35.32
N GLU A 65 -11.00 13.11 33.98
CA GLU A 65 -10.87 11.93 33.13
C GLU A 65 -9.41 11.74 32.71
N SER A 66 -8.85 10.59 33.07
CA SER A 66 -7.54 10.15 32.61
C SER A 66 -7.60 9.78 31.14
N ASP A 67 -6.87 10.48 30.27
CA ASP A 67 -6.71 10.07 28.88
C ASP A 67 -5.93 8.74 28.81
N ILE A 68 -6.58 7.72 28.26
CA ILE A 68 -6.01 6.37 28.06
C ILE A 68 -5.18 6.40 26.77
N VAL A 69 -3.86 6.26 26.87
CA VAL A 69 -3.00 6.14 25.68
C VAL A 69 -2.91 4.68 25.26
N MET A 70 -3.65 4.31 24.22
CA MET A 70 -3.53 3.02 23.52
C MET A 70 -2.35 3.05 22.55
N GLY A 71 -1.61 1.95 22.45
CA GLY A 71 -0.56 1.82 21.42
C GLY A 71 0.04 0.42 21.35
N ALA A 72 0.98 0.22 20.42
CA ALA A 72 1.74 -1.02 20.28
C ALA A 72 3.17 -0.90 20.87
N PRO A 73 3.89 -2.02 21.08
CA PRO A 73 5.22 -2.03 21.70
C PRO A 73 6.21 -1.06 21.04
N ARG A 74 6.99 -0.32 21.84
CA ARG A 74 8.03 0.58 21.31
C ARG A 74 9.40 0.01 21.61
N TYR A 75 10.16 -0.28 20.55
CA TYR A 75 11.52 -0.80 20.63
C TYR A 75 12.54 0.22 20.08
N PRO A 76 13.76 0.31 20.63
CA PRO A 76 14.74 1.31 20.24
C PRO A 76 15.11 1.25 18.76
N ASP A 77 15.17 0.05 18.16
CA ASP A 77 15.64 -0.17 16.80
C ASP A 77 14.57 0.09 15.73
N TRP A 78 13.31 0.29 16.16
CA TRP A 78 12.16 0.39 15.27
C TRP A 78 11.50 1.77 15.33
N LEU A 79 11.12 2.28 14.17
CA LEU A 79 10.17 3.38 14.00
C LEU A 79 8.78 2.76 13.92
N TYR A 80 8.00 2.97 14.97
CA TYR A 80 6.60 2.55 15.01
C TYR A 80 5.71 3.52 14.25
N MET A 81 4.93 3.01 13.30
CA MET A 81 4.03 3.80 12.47
C MET A 81 2.64 3.20 12.47
N VAL A 82 1.67 4.01 12.88
CA VAL A 82 0.25 3.67 12.90
C VAL A 82 -0.59 4.94 12.81
N ARG A 83 -1.76 4.82 12.21
CA ARG A 83 -2.90 5.70 12.49
C ARG A 83 -3.20 5.71 13.99
N PRO A 84 -3.37 6.88 14.63
CA PRO A 84 -3.80 6.92 16.03
C PRO A 84 -5.17 6.23 16.20
N PRO A 85 -5.34 5.35 17.20
CA PRO A 85 -6.64 4.77 17.50
C PRO A 85 -7.63 5.87 17.97
N THR A 86 -8.92 5.67 17.70
CA THR A 86 -10.00 6.52 18.20
C THR A 86 -10.85 5.72 19.19
N ASP A 87 -11.77 6.40 19.89
CA ASP A 87 -12.65 5.75 20.88
C ASP A 87 -13.57 4.67 20.27
N GLU A 88 -13.76 4.69 18.95
CA GLU A 88 -14.70 3.81 18.24
C GLU A 88 -13.99 2.67 17.47
N CYS A 89 -12.75 2.87 17.01
CA CYS A 89 -12.02 1.90 16.18
C CYS A 89 -10.51 1.93 16.48
N ASN A 90 -9.89 0.74 16.38
CA ASN A 90 -8.44 0.62 16.33
C ASN A 90 -8.00 0.21 14.92
N PRO A 91 -6.81 0.60 14.45
CA PRO A 91 -6.32 0.17 13.14
C PRO A 91 -6.09 -1.34 13.09
N CYS A 92 -6.40 -1.93 11.95
CA CYS A 92 -6.15 -3.36 11.72
C CYS A 92 -4.78 -3.60 11.08
N VAL A 93 -4.02 -2.54 10.78
CA VAL A 93 -2.70 -2.63 10.17
C VAL A 93 -1.71 -1.67 10.85
N ILE A 94 -0.48 -2.14 11.07
CA ILE A 94 0.64 -1.35 11.57
C ILE A 94 1.91 -1.64 10.77
N ALA A 95 2.87 -0.71 10.81
CA ALA A 95 4.21 -0.94 10.31
C ALA A 95 5.28 -0.61 11.37
N TYR A 96 6.32 -1.44 11.43
CA TYR A 96 7.58 -1.09 12.08
C TYR A 96 8.67 -0.99 11.03
N VAL A 97 9.34 0.16 10.98
CA VAL A 97 10.43 0.40 10.04
C VAL A 97 11.73 0.46 10.82
N HIS A 98 12.67 -0.40 10.49
CA HIS A 98 13.95 -0.45 11.18
C HIS A 98 14.70 0.88 10.98
N ARG A 99 15.39 1.35 12.02
CA ARG A 99 16.10 2.63 12.00
C ARG A 99 17.26 2.67 11.01
N CYS A 100 17.73 1.52 10.52
CA CYS A 100 18.67 1.47 9.40
C CYS A 100 18.14 2.17 8.14
N LEU A 101 16.81 2.29 7.99
CA LEU A 101 16.17 2.97 6.86
C LEU A 101 15.88 4.45 7.15
N ALA A 102 16.30 5.00 8.29
CA ALA A 102 15.99 6.38 8.67
C ALA A 102 16.50 7.43 7.66
N HIS A 103 17.59 7.14 6.94
CA HIS A 103 18.11 8.01 5.87
C HIS A 103 17.19 8.09 4.64
N LEU A 104 16.27 7.15 4.48
CA LEU A 104 15.21 7.18 3.46
C LEU A 104 13.96 7.92 3.95
N CYS A 105 14.02 8.58 5.11
CA CYS A 105 12.92 9.35 5.69
C CYS A 105 11.56 8.62 5.67
N PRO A 106 11.44 7.41 6.26
CA PRO A 106 10.21 6.63 6.18
C PRO A 106 8.99 7.43 6.66
N SER A 107 7.86 7.32 5.95
CA SER A 107 6.67 8.09 6.26
C SER A 107 5.38 7.31 5.99
N MET A 108 4.41 7.44 6.90
CA MET A 108 3.05 6.94 6.74
C MET A 108 2.21 7.94 5.95
N GLN A 109 1.60 7.51 4.84
CA GLN A 109 0.83 8.37 3.94
C GLN A 109 -0.68 8.26 4.14
N TRP A 110 -1.16 8.65 5.33
CA TRP A 110 -2.59 8.77 5.64
C TRP A 110 -3.35 9.81 4.79
N ASP A 111 -2.65 10.75 4.16
CA ASP A 111 -3.22 11.76 3.26
C ASP A 111 -3.54 11.21 1.86
N ILE A 112 -2.99 10.05 1.51
CA ILE A 112 -3.27 9.36 0.25
C ILE A 112 -4.52 8.49 0.40
N ILE A 113 -4.57 7.65 1.44
CA ILE A 113 -5.75 6.84 1.80
C ILE A 113 -5.88 6.85 3.32
N ASP A 114 -7.02 7.30 3.82
CA ASP A 114 -7.31 7.33 5.25
C ASP A 114 -8.25 6.18 5.67
N HIS A 115 -7.77 4.93 5.62
CA HIS A 115 -8.54 3.74 5.98
C HIS A 115 -7.94 2.98 7.17
N TRP A 116 -8.76 2.29 7.96
CA TRP A 116 -8.31 1.56 9.16
C TRP A 116 -7.56 0.26 8.85
N ASP A 117 -7.85 -0.30 7.68
CA ASP A 117 -7.31 -1.58 7.22
C ASP A 117 -6.28 -1.44 6.09
N ILE A 118 -5.88 -0.20 5.75
CA ILE A 118 -4.87 0.08 4.72
C ILE A 118 -3.78 0.96 5.32
N PHE A 119 -2.53 0.56 5.12
CA PHE A 119 -1.36 1.32 5.53
C PHE A 119 -0.45 1.53 4.33
N VAL A 120 -0.14 2.80 4.03
CA VAL A 120 0.80 3.19 2.98
C VAL A 120 2.10 3.66 3.61
N LEU A 121 3.19 2.93 3.35
CA LEU A 121 4.55 3.33 3.68
C LEU A 121 5.21 3.97 2.45
N SER A 122 5.80 5.15 2.62
CA SER A 122 6.73 5.73 1.64
C SER A 122 8.15 5.73 2.18
N LEU A 123 9.10 5.33 1.34
CA LEU A 123 10.53 5.57 1.54
C LEU A 123 11.03 6.53 0.45
N PHE A 124 11.75 7.58 0.82
CA PHE A 124 12.26 8.60 -0.08
C PHE A 124 13.69 8.29 -0.49
N THR A 125 13.84 7.88 -1.75
CA THR A 125 15.14 7.64 -2.38
C THR A 125 15.58 8.89 -3.17
N PRO A 126 16.85 8.98 -3.60
CA PRO A 126 17.29 10.03 -4.52
C PRO A 126 16.52 10.07 -5.85
N LYS A 127 15.89 8.95 -6.25
CA LYS A 127 15.09 8.85 -7.49
C LYS A 127 13.61 9.21 -7.29
N GLY A 128 13.15 9.39 -6.05
CA GLY A 128 11.75 9.66 -5.70
C GLY A 128 11.24 8.77 -4.56
N ALA A 129 9.95 8.90 -4.26
CA ALA A 129 9.28 8.09 -3.24
C ALA A 129 8.90 6.71 -3.79
N VAL A 130 9.30 5.64 -3.11
CA VAL A 130 8.79 4.29 -3.33
C VAL A 130 7.72 3.98 -2.30
N ASN A 131 6.61 3.40 -2.74
CA ASN A 131 5.43 3.17 -1.89
C ASN A 131 5.15 1.67 -1.73
N PHE A 132 4.77 1.31 -0.51
CA PHE A 132 4.43 -0.05 -0.10
C PHE A 132 3.04 -0.04 0.55
N LEU A 133 2.27 -1.09 0.30
CA LEU A 133 0.95 -1.30 0.89
C LEU A 133 0.96 -2.47 1.87
N ASN A 134 0.46 -2.22 3.07
CA ASN A 134 0.04 -3.25 4.01
C ASN A 134 -1.49 -3.20 4.11
N ILE A 135 -2.15 -4.32 3.82
CA ILE A 135 -3.61 -4.42 3.74
C ILE A 135 -4.10 -5.51 4.68
N TYR A 136 -5.19 -5.20 5.38
CA TYR A 136 -6.10 -6.17 5.95
C TYR A 136 -7.44 -6.05 5.22
N SER A 137 -8.07 -7.16 4.89
CA SER A 137 -9.43 -7.16 4.33
C SER A 137 -10.38 -7.72 5.36
N ASP A 138 -11.37 -6.92 5.77
CA ASP A 138 -12.43 -7.38 6.65
C ASP A 138 -13.42 -8.32 5.92
N ASN A 139 -14.39 -8.85 6.66
CA ASN A 139 -15.43 -9.74 6.10
C ASN A 139 -16.30 -9.08 5.01
N ALA A 140 -16.32 -7.75 4.95
CA ALA A 140 -17.05 -6.99 3.93
C ALA A 140 -16.15 -6.57 2.76
N HIS A 141 -14.86 -6.89 2.84
CA HIS A 141 -13.80 -6.50 1.92
C HIS A 141 -13.75 -4.99 1.63
N THR A 142 -13.98 -4.17 2.65
CA THR A 142 -14.03 -2.70 2.54
C THR A 142 -12.74 -2.12 1.95
N ALA A 143 -11.58 -2.59 2.42
CA ALA A 143 -10.28 -2.15 1.92
C ALA A 143 -10.09 -2.40 0.42
N ILE A 144 -10.39 -3.61 -0.06
CA ILE A 144 -10.21 -3.98 -1.47
C ILE A 144 -11.16 -3.18 -2.35
N ASN A 145 -12.41 -3.03 -1.92
CA ASN A 145 -13.41 -2.27 -2.67
C ASN A 145 -13.04 -0.78 -2.75
N LEU A 146 -12.51 -0.19 -1.67
CA LEU A 146 -12.02 1.19 -1.66
C LEU A 146 -10.84 1.38 -2.64
N LEU A 147 -9.84 0.50 -2.58
CA LEU A 147 -8.67 0.55 -3.46
C LEU A 147 -9.06 0.48 -4.94
N SER A 148 -10.01 -0.39 -5.29
CA SER A 148 -10.52 -0.51 -6.65
C SER A 148 -11.25 0.77 -7.12
N GLN A 149 -11.96 1.47 -6.23
CA GLN A 149 -12.67 2.71 -6.56
C GLN A 149 -11.71 3.91 -6.71
N GLU A 150 -10.66 3.97 -5.90
CA GLU A 150 -9.77 5.14 -5.82
C GLU A 150 -8.49 5.01 -6.65
N VAL A 151 -8.30 3.91 -7.39
CA VAL A 151 -7.05 3.55 -8.09
C VAL A 151 -6.41 4.70 -8.88
N ASN A 152 -7.21 5.55 -9.54
CA ASN A 152 -6.74 6.67 -10.35
C ASN A 152 -6.07 7.81 -9.55
N MET A 153 -6.30 7.86 -8.23
CA MET A 153 -5.76 8.87 -7.32
C MET A 153 -4.54 8.37 -6.54
N LEU A 154 -4.24 7.06 -6.63
CA LEU A 154 -3.20 6.43 -5.83
C LEU A 154 -1.83 6.54 -6.49
N PRO A 155 -0.74 6.60 -5.70
CA PRO A 155 0.60 6.58 -6.24
C PRO A 155 0.93 5.20 -6.80
N ALA A 156 2.01 5.11 -7.57
CA ALA A 156 2.58 3.81 -7.92
C ALA A 156 3.10 3.09 -6.66
N PHE A 157 2.82 1.80 -6.57
CA PHE A 157 3.33 0.92 -5.53
C PHE A 157 4.33 -0.05 -6.12
N ILE A 158 5.32 -0.47 -5.32
CA ILE A 158 6.28 -1.51 -5.72
C ILE A 158 6.05 -2.83 -4.98
N TYR A 159 5.24 -2.78 -3.92
CA TYR A 159 4.90 -3.90 -3.06
C TYR A 159 3.50 -3.68 -2.48
N MET A 160 2.72 -4.74 -2.43
CA MET A 160 1.47 -4.82 -1.70
C MET A 160 1.40 -6.19 -1.03
N GLY A 161 1.17 -6.23 0.27
CA GLY A 161 1.04 -7.48 1.00
C GLY A 161 0.13 -7.39 2.20
N GLY A 162 -0.28 -8.55 2.70
CA GLY A 162 -1.07 -8.66 3.92
C GLY A 162 -2.12 -9.75 3.82
N ASP A 163 -3.12 -9.67 4.68
CA ASP A 163 -4.22 -10.63 4.78
C ASP A 163 -5.44 -10.10 4.04
N PHE A 164 -5.76 -10.74 2.92
CA PHE A 164 -6.84 -10.32 2.04
C PHE A 164 -8.17 -11.03 2.34
N ASN A 165 -8.20 -12.00 3.26
CA ASN A 165 -9.37 -12.80 3.62
C ASN A 165 -10.21 -13.29 2.42
N CYS A 166 -9.61 -13.41 1.23
CA CYS A 166 -10.33 -13.73 0.00
C CYS A 166 -9.74 -14.94 -0.70
N HIS A 167 -10.63 -15.80 -1.17
CA HIS A 167 -10.26 -17.04 -1.86
C HIS A 167 -10.36 -16.84 -3.36
N SER A 168 -9.43 -17.44 -4.09
CA SER A 168 -9.49 -17.53 -5.54
C SER A 168 -8.76 -18.76 -6.02
N LYS A 169 -9.24 -19.37 -7.11
CA LYS A 169 -8.52 -20.44 -7.81
C LYS A 169 -7.12 -20.07 -8.26
N VAL A 170 -6.84 -18.76 -8.39
CA VAL A 170 -5.55 -18.25 -8.85
C VAL A 170 -4.45 -18.60 -7.86
N TRP A 171 -4.68 -18.40 -6.56
CA TRP A 171 -3.71 -18.66 -5.49
C TRP A 171 -4.07 -19.84 -4.59
N ASP A 172 -5.34 -20.26 -4.57
CA ASP A 172 -5.84 -21.40 -3.82
C ASP A 172 -6.70 -22.31 -4.73
N PRO A 173 -6.07 -23.21 -5.51
CA PRO A 173 -6.79 -24.07 -6.47
C PRO A 173 -7.78 -25.04 -5.83
N ALA A 174 -7.66 -25.30 -4.52
CA ALA A 174 -8.59 -26.16 -3.79
C ALA A 174 -9.95 -25.48 -3.58
N HIS A 175 -9.97 -24.15 -3.60
CA HIS A 175 -11.20 -23.37 -3.47
C HIS A 175 -11.86 -23.16 -4.83
N THR A 176 -13.11 -23.62 -4.97
CA THR A 176 -13.80 -23.64 -6.27
C THR A 176 -14.54 -22.35 -6.61
N LEU A 177 -14.63 -21.42 -5.66
CA LEU A 177 -15.33 -20.15 -5.80
C LEU A 177 -14.40 -19.08 -6.40
N TYR A 178 -15.00 -18.20 -7.21
CA TYR A 178 -14.33 -17.03 -7.77
C TYR A 178 -15.13 -15.79 -7.36
N PRO A 179 -14.97 -15.31 -6.12
CA PRO A 179 -15.73 -14.18 -5.62
C PRO A 179 -15.31 -12.90 -6.35
N LEU A 180 -16.27 -12.01 -6.60
CA LEU A 180 -16.06 -10.73 -7.30
C LEU A 180 -14.93 -9.89 -6.68
N VAL A 181 -14.77 -9.96 -5.35
CA VAL A 181 -13.68 -9.28 -4.64
C VAL A 181 -12.28 -9.69 -5.09
N ALA A 182 -12.07 -10.99 -5.39
CA ALA A 182 -10.78 -11.46 -5.85
C ALA A 182 -10.46 -10.90 -7.25
N GLN A 183 -11.48 -10.68 -8.07
CA GLN A 183 -11.35 -9.99 -9.34
C GLN A 183 -11.00 -8.51 -9.14
N HIS A 184 -11.69 -7.79 -8.26
CA HIS A 184 -11.36 -6.39 -7.93
C HIS A 184 -9.91 -6.26 -7.44
N LEU A 185 -9.43 -7.20 -6.61
CA LEU A 185 -8.05 -7.21 -6.13
C LEU A 185 -7.04 -7.38 -7.28
N LEU A 186 -7.29 -8.33 -8.20
CA LEU A 186 -6.42 -8.58 -9.34
C LEU A 186 -6.42 -7.43 -10.35
N GLU A 187 -7.58 -6.83 -10.60
CA GLU A 187 -7.71 -5.64 -11.46
C GLU A 187 -6.98 -4.45 -10.85
N PHE A 188 -7.20 -4.18 -9.56
CA PHE A 188 -6.47 -3.14 -8.82
C PHE A 188 -4.96 -3.36 -8.90
N ALA A 189 -4.47 -4.57 -8.60
CA ALA A 189 -3.06 -4.89 -8.67
C ALA A 189 -2.50 -4.61 -10.08
N SER A 190 -3.20 -5.05 -11.12
CA SER A 190 -2.80 -4.79 -12.52
C SER A 190 -2.76 -3.29 -12.84
N ASP A 191 -3.75 -2.51 -12.40
CA ASP A 191 -3.82 -1.07 -12.62
C ASP A 191 -2.65 -0.32 -11.97
N VAL A 192 -2.21 -0.76 -10.79
CA VAL A 192 -1.00 -0.25 -10.12
C VAL A 192 0.29 -0.95 -10.55
N ARG A 193 0.24 -1.78 -11.60
CA ARG A 193 1.36 -2.52 -12.20
C ARG A 193 2.07 -3.50 -11.26
N LEU A 194 1.29 -4.09 -10.35
CA LEU A 194 1.70 -5.20 -9.51
C LEU A 194 1.12 -6.49 -10.04
N GLU A 195 1.88 -7.57 -9.87
CA GLU A 195 1.46 -8.93 -10.19
C GLU A 195 1.53 -9.78 -8.93
N TRP A 196 0.62 -10.76 -8.82
CA TRP A 196 0.67 -11.71 -7.71
C TRP A 196 1.99 -12.49 -7.73
N ALA A 197 2.76 -12.35 -6.66
CA ALA A 197 4.05 -12.99 -6.50
C ALA A 197 3.88 -14.29 -5.72
N HIS A 198 3.88 -15.41 -6.44
CA HIS A 198 3.80 -16.74 -5.82
C HIS A 198 5.02 -17.00 -4.93
N SER A 199 4.79 -17.65 -3.79
CA SER A 199 5.88 -17.99 -2.87
C SER A 199 6.84 -19.00 -3.49
N SER A 200 8.15 -18.81 -3.30
CA SER A 200 9.20 -19.74 -3.69
C SER A 200 9.06 -21.14 -3.05
N ASN A 201 8.48 -21.20 -1.85
CA ASN A 201 8.10 -22.42 -1.15
C ASN A 201 6.57 -22.46 -0.99
N PRO A 202 5.83 -23.08 -1.93
CA PRO A 202 4.37 -23.10 -1.89
C PRO A 202 3.85 -23.77 -0.61
N GLY A 203 2.82 -23.19 -0.04
CA GLY A 203 2.18 -23.66 1.18
C GLY A 203 0.92 -22.87 1.48
N LEU A 204 0.19 -23.34 2.49
CA LEU A 204 -0.97 -22.63 3.03
C LEU A 204 -0.47 -21.48 3.88
N THR A 205 -1.13 -20.33 3.79
CA THR A 205 -0.77 -19.15 4.59
C THR A 205 -1.62 -19.07 5.85
N HIS A 206 -2.81 -19.65 5.82
CA HIS A 206 -3.69 -19.76 6.97
C HIS A 206 -3.99 -21.21 7.32
N THR A 207 -3.63 -21.62 8.53
CA THR A 207 -3.81 -22.98 9.05
C THR A 207 -4.70 -23.00 10.28
N LEU A 208 -5.91 -23.51 10.10
CA LEU A 208 -6.88 -23.61 11.18
C LEU A 208 -6.53 -24.78 12.12
N HIS A 209 -6.61 -24.54 13.44
CA HIS A 209 -6.44 -25.60 14.44
C HIS A 209 -7.60 -26.60 14.48
N ASN A 210 -8.74 -26.22 13.89
CA ASN A 210 -9.89 -27.11 13.76
C ASN A 210 -9.74 -27.98 12.50
N PRO A 211 -9.62 -29.31 12.62
CA PRO A 211 -9.46 -30.21 11.48
C PRO A 211 -10.70 -30.26 10.56
N ASP A 212 -11.86 -29.76 11.03
CA ASP A 212 -13.09 -29.71 10.24
C ASP A 212 -13.15 -28.48 9.30
N LEU A 213 -12.23 -27.53 9.44
CA LEU A 213 -12.14 -26.35 8.58
C LEU A 213 -10.97 -26.49 7.60
N ALA A 214 -11.14 -25.94 6.40
CA ALA A 214 -10.11 -25.96 5.37
C ALA A 214 -9.12 -24.81 5.58
N SER A 215 -7.85 -25.15 5.80
CA SER A 215 -6.73 -24.21 5.64
C SER A 215 -6.72 -23.60 4.24
N SER A 216 -6.19 -22.38 4.11
CA SER A 216 -6.31 -21.61 2.88
C SER A 216 -5.09 -20.75 2.58
N VAL A 217 -5.08 -20.16 1.38
CA VAL A 217 -4.14 -19.11 0.98
C VAL A 217 -4.90 -17.80 0.90
N ILE A 218 -4.75 -16.95 1.92
CA ILE A 218 -5.44 -15.65 2.04
C ILE A 218 -4.48 -14.51 2.33
N ASP A 219 -3.28 -14.82 2.79
CA ASP A 219 -2.18 -13.86 2.92
C ASP A 219 -1.41 -13.84 1.60
N LEU A 220 -1.36 -12.69 0.94
CA LEU A 220 -0.81 -12.58 -0.41
C LEU A 220 0.26 -11.49 -0.46
N VAL A 221 1.12 -11.60 -1.47
CA VAL A 221 2.09 -10.56 -1.84
C VAL A 221 1.98 -10.31 -3.34
N PHE A 222 1.97 -9.04 -3.70
CA PHE A 222 1.98 -8.54 -5.06
C PHE A 222 3.18 -7.60 -5.22
N MET A 223 3.91 -7.75 -6.31
CA MET A 223 5.11 -6.97 -6.58
C MET A 223 5.16 -6.56 -8.05
N GLY A 224 5.97 -5.54 -8.35
CA GLY A 224 6.27 -5.23 -9.75
C GLY A 224 6.90 -6.42 -10.49
N PRO A 225 7.00 -6.38 -11.83
CA PRO A 225 7.54 -7.48 -12.61
C PRO A 225 8.90 -7.94 -12.09
N LEU A 226 8.95 -9.18 -11.62
CA LEU A 226 10.16 -9.73 -11.00
C LEU A 226 11.20 -10.05 -12.06
N SER A 227 12.41 -9.52 -11.87
CA SER A 227 13.56 -9.79 -12.74
C SER A 227 14.22 -11.14 -12.42
N MET A 228 14.14 -11.65 -11.18
CA MET A 228 14.81 -12.89 -10.75
C MET A 228 13.96 -13.76 -9.81
N LEU A 229 14.18 -15.08 -9.87
CA LEU A 229 13.51 -16.09 -9.03
C LEU A 229 13.91 -15.99 -7.53
N SER A 230 15.07 -15.42 -7.23
CA SER A 230 15.57 -15.18 -5.86
C SER A 230 14.75 -14.15 -5.08
N ASP A 231 13.95 -13.35 -5.80
CA ASP A 231 13.24 -12.21 -5.26
C ASP A 231 11.78 -12.58 -4.93
N LEU A 232 11.42 -13.85 -5.16
CA LEU A 232 10.09 -14.35 -4.83
C LEU A 232 9.86 -14.34 -3.31
N PRO A 233 8.63 -14.01 -2.88
CA PRO A 233 8.25 -14.12 -1.47
C PRO A 233 8.49 -15.53 -0.95
N ARG A 234 8.70 -15.65 0.36
CA ARG A 234 8.96 -16.93 1.02
C ARG A 234 8.13 -17.03 2.29
N LEU A 235 7.45 -18.17 2.47
CA LEU A 235 6.77 -18.49 3.72
C LEU A 235 7.81 -18.83 4.80
N ASP A 236 7.83 -18.08 5.90
CA ASP A 236 8.76 -18.27 7.02
C ASP A 236 8.12 -19.12 8.14
N LEU A 237 8.07 -20.42 7.88
CA LEU A 237 7.46 -21.41 8.79
C LEU A 237 8.09 -21.43 10.19
N ASN A 238 9.35 -21.00 10.34
CA ASN A 238 10.04 -20.98 11.63
C ASN A 238 9.64 -19.78 12.49
N CYS A 239 9.14 -18.71 11.86
CA CYS A 239 8.75 -17.47 12.51
C CYS A 239 7.23 -17.36 12.73
N CYS A 240 6.46 -18.40 12.37
CA CYS A 240 5.00 -18.43 12.55
C CYS A 240 4.57 -18.24 14.01
N GLY A 241 5.34 -18.78 14.95
CA GLY A 241 4.97 -18.79 16.36
C GLY A 241 3.72 -19.64 16.62
N PRO A 242 2.90 -19.31 17.63
CA PRO A 242 1.69 -20.04 17.97
C PRO A 242 0.47 -19.67 17.11
N LEU A 243 0.67 -18.94 16.01
CA LEU A 243 -0.40 -18.34 15.21
C LEU A 243 -0.88 -19.29 14.12
N ASP A 244 -2.07 -19.00 13.60
CA ASP A 244 -2.69 -19.65 12.46
C ASP A 244 -2.27 -19.03 11.12
N HIS A 245 -1.68 -17.84 11.12
CA HIS A 245 -1.15 -17.19 9.91
C HIS A 245 0.38 -17.32 9.80
N VAL A 246 0.83 -17.82 8.65
CA VAL A 246 2.24 -18.02 8.32
C VAL A 246 2.83 -16.72 7.76
N PRO A 247 3.94 -16.23 8.32
CA PRO A 247 4.56 -15.00 7.85
C PRO A 247 5.17 -15.16 6.46
N ILE A 248 5.15 -14.07 5.70
CA ILE A 248 5.72 -13.99 4.35
C ILE A 248 6.87 -12.99 4.37
N SER A 249 8.08 -13.50 4.09
CA SER A 249 9.30 -12.72 3.97
C SER A 249 9.59 -12.41 2.49
N THR A 250 9.90 -11.16 2.17
CA THR A 250 10.05 -10.67 0.80
C THR A 250 11.22 -9.69 0.69
N LEU A 251 12.09 -9.87 -0.29
CA LEU A 251 13.13 -8.89 -0.63
C LEU A 251 12.62 -8.00 -1.76
N VAL A 252 12.57 -6.70 -1.53
CA VAL A 252 12.10 -5.72 -2.50
C VAL A 252 13.26 -4.82 -2.91
N PRO A 253 13.73 -4.88 -4.17
CA PRO A 253 14.79 -3.98 -4.62
C PRO A 253 14.24 -2.56 -4.68
N ILE A 254 14.87 -1.57 -4.03
CA ILE A 254 14.42 -0.16 -4.12
C ILE A 254 15.32 0.69 -5.03
N SER A 255 16.44 0.13 -5.47
CA SER A 255 17.46 0.82 -6.27
C SER A 255 17.25 0.71 -7.78
N GLU A 256 16.61 -0.38 -8.23
CA GLU A 256 16.33 -0.68 -9.64
C GLU A 256 15.08 0.01 -10.18
N PHE A 257 14.15 0.40 -9.31
CA PHE A 257 12.99 1.15 -9.74
C PHE A 257 13.43 2.54 -10.22
N GLU A 258 13.49 2.73 -11.55
CA GLU A 258 13.16 4.01 -12.14
C GLU A 258 11.73 4.31 -11.69
N ILE A 259 11.59 5.06 -10.61
CA ILE A 259 10.30 5.57 -10.17
C ILE A 259 9.88 6.57 -11.23
N ARG A 260 9.24 6.08 -12.29
CA ARG A 260 8.48 6.90 -13.20
C ARG A 260 7.24 7.30 -12.44
N ILE A 261 7.35 8.40 -11.69
CA ILE A 261 6.17 9.10 -11.22
C ILE A 261 5.52 9.65 -12.48
N SER A 262 4.57 8.90 -13.04
CA SER A 262 3.69 9.42 -14.06
C SER A 262 2.47 10.00 -13.39
N ARG A 263 2.28 11.31 -13.58
CA ARG A 263 1.06 11.98 -13.18
C ARG A 263 0.40 12.54 -14.43
N MET A 264 -0.89 12.32 -14.57
CA MET A 264 -1.70 13.04 -15.56
C MET A 264 -1.80 14.49 -15.10
N VAL A 265 -1.18 15.40 -15.85
CA VAL A 265 -1.13 16.82 -15.52
C VAL A 265 -1.37 17.63 -16.77
N ILE A 266 -2.13 18.71 -16.62
CA ILE A 266 -2.19 19.80 -17.59
C ILE A 266 -1.19 20.86 -17.10
N LEU A 267 -0.10 21.06 -17.84
CA LEU A 267 0.96 21.98 -17.43
C LEU A 267 0.49 23.43 -17.55
N ARG A 268 0.73 24.23 -16.51
CA ARG A 268 0.39 25.67 -16.55
C ARG A 268 1.13 26.38 -17.67
N LYS A 269 0.42 27.29 -18.34
CA LYS A 269 0.85 28.09 -19.50
C LYS A 269 1.22 27.24 -20.73
N SER A 270 0.69 26.03 -20.83
CA SER A 270 0.88 25.17 -22.00
C SER A 270 -0.26 25.31 -23.02
N PRO A 271 -0.05 24.89 -24.27
CA PRO A 271 -1.12 24.81 -25.27
C PRO A 271 -2.29 23.92 -24.82
N GLU A 272 -2.00 22.86 -24.06
CA GLU A 272 -2.99 21.93 -23.52
C GLU A 272 -3.86 22.58 -22.44
N GLU A 273 -3.29 23.43 -21.56
CA GLU A 273 -4.11 24.23 -20.63
C GLU A 273 -5.06 25.16 -21.38
N SER A 274 -4.58 25.78 -22.46
CA SER A 274 -5.42 26.65 -23.29
C SER A 274 -6.53 25.85 -23.98
N GLY A 275 -6.22 24.67 -24.52
CA GLY A 275 -7.20 23.76 -25.12
C GLY A 275 -8.24 23.26 -24.12
N PHE A 276 -7.81 22.85 -22.93
CA PHE A 276 -8.68 22.44 -21.83
C PHE A 276 -9.67 23.51 -21.42
N LEU A 277 -9.20 24.75 -21.26
CA LEU A 277 -10.06 25.88 -20.91
C LEU A 277 -11.06 26.22 -22.04
N ILE A 278 -10.65 26.11 -23.30
CA ILE A 278 -11.53 26.30 -24.46
C ILE A 278 -12.61 25.22 -24.50
N ASP A 279 -12.25 23.96 -24.29
CA ASP A 279 -13.17 22.84 -24.36
C ASP A 279 -14.15 22.83 -23.19
N ILE A 280 -13.71 23.17 -21.97
CA ILE A 280 -14.62 23.40 -20.84
C ILE A 280 -15.57 24.54 -21.14
N THR A 281 -15.06 25.67 -21.62
CA THR A 281 -15.91 26.83 -21.92
C THR A 281 -16.94 26.45 -22.98
N THR A 282 -16.51 25.82 -24.07
CA THR A 282 -17.40 25.40 -25.16
C THR A 282 -18.42 24.36 -24.69
N GLY A 283 -17.98 23.35 -23.93
CA GLY A 283 -18.84 22.31 -23.39
C GLY A 283 -19.90 22.86 -22.45
N LEU A 284 -19.50 23.71 -21.50
CA LEU A 284 -20.42 24.36 -20.56
C LEU A 284 -21.42 25.29 -21.26
N TRP A 285 -20.99 26.02 -22.30
CA TRP A 285 -21.89 26.87 -23.10
C TRP A 285 -22.88 26.05 -23.94
N ALA A 286 -22.53 24.81 -24.31
CA ALA A 286 -23.40 23.91 -25.05
C ALA A 286 -24.38 23.14 -24.15
N LEU A 287 -24.17 23.15 -22.82
CA LEU A 287 -25.10 22.50 -21.89
C LEU A 287 -26.42 23.26 -21.88
N ASN A 288 -27.48 22.57 -22.30
CA ASN A 288 -28.84 23.06 -22.12
C ASN A 288 -29.37 22.62 -20.75
N VAL A 289 -29.12 23.43 -19.73
CA VAL A 289 -29.64 23.18 -18.38
C VAL A 289 -30.96 23.93 -18.21
N GLU A 290 -32.06 23.30 -18.61
CA GLU A 290 -33.40 23.81 -18.32
C GLU A 290 -33.99 23.11 -17.08
N ASP A 291 -34.63 23.91 -16.23
CA ASP A 291 -35.38 23.54 -15.01
C ASP A 291 -34.66 22.63 -13.99
N LEU A 292 -34.04 23.27 -13.00
CA LEU A 292 -33.40 22.66 -11.83
C LEU A 292 -34.37 22.54 -10.63
N PHE A 293 -35.61 22.10 -10.86
CA PHE A 293 -36.66 22.10 -9.83
C PHE A 293 -36.85 20.74 -9.13
N SER A 294 -36.25 19.66 -9.63
CA SER A 294 -36.27 18.34 -8.99
C SER A 294 -34.86 17.80 -8.71
N PRO A 295 -34.70 16.94 -7.70
CA PRO A 295 -33.44 16.24 -7.45
C PRO A 295 -32.90 15.53 -8.70
N ASP A 296 -33.77 14.85 -9.45
CA ASP A 296 -33.38 14.14 -10.68
C ASP A 296 -32.83 15.08 -11.75
N THR A 297 -33.44 16.27 -11.94
CA THR A 297 -32.95 17.27 -12.90
C THR A 297 -31.60 17.87 -12.49
N ILE A 298 -31.35 17.99 -11.18
CA ILE A 298 -30.07 18.47 -10.65
C ILE A 298 -28.98 17.42 -10.85
N GLU A 299 -29.28 16.14 -10.62
CA GLU A 299 -28.33 15.05 -10.83
C GLU A 299 -27.93 14.90 -12.30
N VAL A 300 -28.91 15.00 -13.22
CA VAL A 300 -28.65 15.00 -14.67
C VAL A 300 -27.76 16.18 -15.08
N ALA A 301 -28.07 17.39 -14.59
CA ALA A 301 -27.25 18.57 -14.87
C ALA A 301 -25.82 18.44 -14.30
N THR A 302 -25.69 17.91 -13.09
CA THR A 302 -24.40 17.71 -12.43
C THR A 302 -23.55 16.67 -13.17
N SER A 303 -24.18 15.59 -13.63
CA SER A 303 -23.53 14.55 -14.42
C SER A 303 -23.05 15.10 -15.77
N ALA A 304 -23.86 15.92 -16.44
CA ALA A 304 -23.48 16.57 -17.69
C ALA A 304 -22.30 17.55 -17.52
N VAL A 305 -22.27 18.29 -16.41
CA VAL A 305 -21.10 19.14 -16.06
C VAL A 305 -19.87 18.27 -15.81
N ALA A 306 -19.99 17.23 -15.00
CA ALA A 306 -18.87 16.32 -14.71
C ALA A 306 -18.31 15.69 -16.00
N GLU A 307 -19.19 15.27 -16.92
CA GLU A 307 -18.80 14.72 -18.22
C GLU A 307 -18.00 15.71 -19.06
N VAL A 308 -18.41 17.00 -19.11
CA VAL A 308 -17.63 18.05 -19.81
C VAL A 308 -16.22 18.17 -19.24
N PHE A 309 -16.07 18.17 -17.92
CA PHE A 309 -14.75 18.23 -17.28
C PHE A 309 -13.93 16.96 -17.54
N SER A 310 -14.54 15.78 -17.46
CA SER A 310 -13.87 14.50 -17.73
C SER A 310 -13.40 14.39 -19.18
N LEU A 311 -14.23 14.78 -20.16
CA LEU A 311 -13.87 14.78 -21.57
C LEU A 311 -12.72 15.76 -21.86
N ALA A 312 -12.80 16.99 -21.33
CA ALA A 312 -11.73 17.96 -21.48
C ALA A 312 -10.44 17.48 -20.79
N TRP A 313 -10.54 16.91 -19.59
CA TRP A 313 -9.38 16.37 -18.89
C TRP A 313 -8.70 15.26 -19.69
N ASN A 314 -9.46 14.28 -20.20
CA ASN A 314 -8.93 13.16 -20.97
C ASN A 314 -8.33 13.58 -22.31
N ALA A 315 -8.83 14.67 -22.92
CA ALA A 315 -8.29 15.20 -24.17
C ALA A 315 -6.95 15.94 -24.00
N HIS A 316 -6.73 16.59 -22.85
CA HIS A 316 -5.63 17.54 -22.66
C HIS A 316 -4.62 17.16 -21.59
N ALA A 317 -4.99 16.33 -20.62
CA ALA A 317 -4.06 15.84 -19.60
C ALA A 317 -2.99 14.98 -20.28
N LYS A 318 -1.73 15.32 -19.99
CA LYS A 318 -0.59 14.57 -20.48
C LYS A 318 0.05 13.82 -19.34
N GLU A 319 0.51 12.62 -19.66
CA GLU A 319 1.35 11.86 -18.76
C GLU A 319 2.70 12.60 -18.63
N VAL A 320 2.95 13.18 -17.47
CA VAL A 320 4.26 13.75 -17.15
C VAL A 320 5.02 12.71 -16.35
N VAL A 321 6.04 12.12 -16.99
CA VAL A 321 7.02 11.28 -16.32
C VAL A 321 8.03 12.18 -15.63
N ILE A 322 7.93 12.32 -14.31
CA ILE A 322 8.91 13.05 -13.51
C ILE A 322 10.09 12.12 -13.27
N THR A 323 11.14 12.26 -14.06
CA THR A 323 12.46 11.71 -13.72
C THR A 323 13.18 12.73 -12.85
N ALA A 324 13.63 12.31 -11.66
CA ALA A 324 14.55 13.11 -10.85
C ALA A 324 15.92 13.18 -11.55
N CYS A 325 16.05 14.04 -12.56
CA CYS A 325 17.37 14.43 -13.06
C CYS A 325 17.92 15.53 -12.16
N SER A 326 18.94 15.18 -11.38
CA SER A 326 19.82 16.14 -10.72
C SER A 326 20.29 17.18 -11.74
N LYS A 327 19.92 18.45 -11.54
CA LYS A 327 20.69 19.55 -12.15
C LYS A 327 21.94 19.74 -11.29
N SER A 328 23.04 19.18 -11.76
CA SER A 328 24.38 19.73 -11.53
C SER A 328 24.71 20.70 -12.65
#